data_AF-A0A927X842-F1
#
_entry.id   AF-A0A927X842-F1
#
_cell.length_a   1.000
_cell.length_b   1.000
_cell.length_c   1.000
_cell.angle_alpha   90.00
_cell.angle_beta   90.00
_cell.angle_gamma   90.00
#
_symmetry.space_group_name_H-M   'P 1'
#
loop_
_entity.id
_entity.type
_entity.pdbx_description
1 polymer ?
#
loop_
_entity_poly.entity_id
_entity_poly.type
_entity_poly.pdbx_seq_one_letter_code
_entity_poly.pdbx_strand_id
1 'polypeptide(L)'
;MKYMVAGSKIEIDTDKKPFSKGSEGKVFLKNGTLYKIYYENALNEGFGDKLRYHSYLSSLTSNQIDLPNDLIFDNHGNYVGYTTTPITRKTSQQKYRGITLLPKDILMNNLEILLKDIKNLTDNFILLNDVTILNFILQNEKMHIIDPGRYRIVSEKEEEENIGQFKNLLSSLIYLDLKYDKVDKIKKIQTFRSIFNEQLLSSSLLEFFDKELDGYNNVSEYAKERIRYIK
;
A
#
# COMPACT_ATOMS: atom_id res chain seq x y z
N MET A 1 4.17 13.24 25.13
CA MET A 1 2.70 13.46 25.27
C MET A 1 2.03 12.14 25.65
N LYS A 2 0.96 12.19 26.46
CA LYS A 2 0.18 11.00 26.88
C LYS A 2 -1.03 10.82 25.96
N TYR A 3 -1.30 9.57 25.61
CA TYR A 3 -2.38 9.13 24.73
C TYR A 3 -3.10 7.92 25.34
N MET A 4 -4.33 7.66 24.90
CA MET A 4 -5.12 6.48 25.21
C MET A 4 -5.16 5.56 23.99
N VAL A 5 -4.78 4.29 24.18
CA VAL A 5 -4.78 3.25 23.13
C VAL A 5 -5.28 1.95 23.75
N ALA A 6 -6.31 1.33 23.17
CA ALA A 6 -6.91 0.09 23.69
C ALA A 6 -7.20 0.13 25.21
N GLY A 7 -7.74 1.25 25.70
CA GLY A 7 -8.04 1.46 27.12
C GLY A 7 -6.84 1.73 28.03
N SER A 8 -5.61 1.73 27.50
CA SER A 8 -4.38 1.94 28.25
C SER A 8 -3.74 3.30 27.97
N LYS A 9 -3.14 3.92 29.00
CA LYS A 9 -2.34 5.15 28.84
C LYS A 9 -0.96 4.81 28.29
N ILE A 10 -0.61 5.41 27.17
CA ILE A 10 0.72 5.30 26.57
C ILE A 10 1.35 6.69 26.45
N GLU A 11 2.61 6.80 26.82
CA GLU A 11 3.39 8.01 26.60
C GLU A 11 4.22 7.88 25.32
N ILE A 12 4.02 8.79 24.37
CA ILE A 12 4.83 8.89 23.16
C ILE A 12 5.60 10.19 23.24
N ASP A 13 6.93 10.09 23.16
CA ASP A 13 7.82 11.24 23.11
C ASP A 13 7.78 11.82 21.69
N THR A 14 6.94 12.83 21.49
CA THR A 14 6.68 13.46 20.20
C THR A 14 7.80 14.42 19.75
N ASP A 15 8.74 14.72 20.66
CA ASP A 15 9.90 15.57 20.40
C ASP A 15 11.07 14.74 19.83
N LYS A 16 11.07 13.43 20.05
CA LYS A 16 11.99 12.51 19.37
C LYS A 16 11.73 12.44 17.87
N LYS A 17 12.81 12.17 17.12
CA LYS A 17 12.75 11.95 15.67
C LYS A 17 11.76 10.82 15.36
N PRO A 18 10.73 11.06 14.52
CA PRO A 18 9.76 10.03 14.19
C PRO A 18 10.38 8.94 13.30
N PHE A 19 9.76 7.76 13.32
CA PHE A 19 10.11 6.64 12.44
C PHE A 19 9.86 6.97 10.96
N SER A 20 8.77 7.68 10.67
CA SER A 20 8.53 8.35 9.40
C SER A 20 7.70 9.62 9.61
N LYS A 21 7.80 10.55 8.66
CA LYS A 21 7.00 11.77 8.61
C LYS A 21 6.40 11.88 7.21
N GLY A 22 5.09 12.04 7.14
CA GLY A 22 4.35 12.28 5.90
C GLY A 22 3.70 13.66 5.91
N SER A 23 2.91 13.92 4.86
CA SER A 23 2.06 15.12 4.76
C SER A 23 0.98 15.14 5.84
N GLU A 24 0.37 13.99 6.14
CA GLU A 24 -0.78 13.91 7.05
C GLU A 24 -0.39 13.77 8.53
N GLY A 25 0.86 13.43 8.85
CA GLY A 25 1.26 13.19 10.23
C GLY A 25 2.65 12.60 10.43
N LYS A 26 2.87 12.08 11.63
CA LYS A 26 4.12 11.44 12.06
C LYS A 26 3.84 10.01 12.52
N VAL A 27 4.77 9.10 12.25
CA VAL A 27 4.73 7.73 12.75
C VAL A 27 5.85 7.53 13.76
N PHE A 28 5.54 6.99 14.92
CA PHE A 28 6.48 6.70 16.00
C PHE A 28 6.57 5.18 16.21
N LEU A 29 7.77 4.65 16.45
CA LEU A 29 7.97 3.25 16.80
C LEU A 29 8.22 3.17 18.30
N LYS A 30 7.39 2.41 19.03
CA LYS A 30 7.58 2.14 20.45
C LYS A 30 7.20 0.70 20.75
N ASN A 31 8.07 -0.03 21.45
CA ASN A 31 7.85 -1.41 21.89
C ASN A 31 7.36 -2.37 20.79
N GLY A 32 7.82 -2.20 19.54
CA GLY A 32 7.40 -3.05 18.42
C GLY A 32 6.03 -2.69 17.83
N THR A 33 5.47 -1.53 18.14
CA THR A 33 4.22 -1.01 17.57
C THR A 33 4.47 0.34 16.89
N LEU A 34 3.89 0.54 15.70
CA LEU A 34 3.87 1.84 15.04
C LEU A 34 2.63 2.63 15.48
N TYR A 35 2.83 3.91 15.78
CA TYR A 35 1.79 4.85 16.17
C TYR A 35 1.76 5.96 15.14
N LYS A 36 0.76 5.97 14.25
CA LYS A 36 0.53 7.07 13.32
C LYS A 36 -0.32 8.12 14.02
N ILE A 37 0.24 9.30 14.23
CA ILE A 37 -0.42 10.46 14.83
C ILE A 37 -0.57 11.53 13.75
N TYR A 38 -1.80 11.91 13.45
CA TYR A 38 -2.13 12.91 12.45
C TYR A 38 -1.81 14.33 12.94
N TYR A 39 -1.56 15.24 12.00
CA TYR A 39 -1.72 16.66 12.29
C TYR A 39 -3.20 17.00 12.42
N GLU A 40 -3.53 18.00 13.23
CA GLU A 40 -4.92 18.36 13.52
C GLU A 40 -5.70 18.71 12.24
N ASN A 41 -5.09 19.48 11.33
CA ASN A 41 -5.67 19.80 10.03
C ASN A 41 -5.90 18.55 9.15
N ALA A 42 -5.05 17.53 9.30
CA ALA A 42 -5.13 16.33 8.48
C ALA A 42 -6.26 15.39 8.89
N LEU A 43 -6.82 15.49 10.10
CA LEU A 43 -7.92 14.63 10.56
C LEU A 43 -9.18 14.78 9.70
N ASN A 44 -9.38 15.95 9.11
CA ASN A 44 -10.50 16.28 8.25
C ASN A 44 -10.11 16.44 6.76
N GLU A 45 -8.84 16.24 6.41
CA GLU A 45 -8.39 16.31 5.00
C GLU A 45 -8.95 15.15 4.15
N GLY A 46 -9.09 15.41 2.85
CA GLY A 46 -9.64 14.45 1.90
C GLY A 46 -11.16 14.32 2.03
N PHE A 47 -11.63 13.15 2.43
CA PHE A 47 -13.05 12.81 2.53
C PHE A 47 -13.63 12.94 3.96
N GLY A 48 -12.87 13.52 4.90
CA GLY A 48 -13.29 13.72 6.30
C GLY A 48 -13.42 12.44 7.13
N ASP A 49 -13.81 12.57 8.39
CA ASP A 49 -14.21 11.48 9.31
C ASP A 49 -13.24 10.28 9.40
N LYS A 50 -11.94 10.56 9.53
CA LYS A 50 -10.91 9.53 9.72
C LYS A 50 -11.19 8.62 10.93
N LEU A 51 -11.88 9.11 11.97
CA LEU A 51 -12.27 8.27 13.11
C LEU A 51 -13.19 7.13 12.67
N ARG A 52 -14.29 7.45 11.98
CA ARG A 52 -15.24 6.43 11.51
C ARG A 52 -14.57 5.44 10.58
N TYR A 53 -13.77 5.91 9.62
CA TYR A 53 -13.11 5.04 8.65
C TYR A 53 -12.11 4.11 9.31
N HIS A 54 -11.20 4.62 10.16
CA HIS A 54 -10.21 3.76 10.81
C HIS A 54 -10.85 2.81 11.84
N SER A 55 -11.90 3.24 12.53
CA SER A 55 -12.68 2.36 13.41
C SER A 55 -13.22 1.16 12.64
N TYR A 56 -13.86 1.41 11.49
CA TYR A 56 -14.39 0.32 10.68
C TYR A 56 -13.28 -0.55 10.05
N LEU A 57 -12.22 0.06 9.52
CA LEU A 57 -11.08 -0.67 8.96
C LEU A 57 -10.40 -1.57 10.00
N SER A 58 -10.33 -1.15 11.26
CA SER A 58 -9.74 -1.95 12.34
C SER A 58 -10.53 -3.22 12.69
N SER A 59 -11.79 -3.31 12.25
CA SER A 59 -12.61 -4.51 12.40
C SER A 59 -12.42 -5.54 11.28
N LEU A 60 -11.74 -5.15 10.20
CA LEU A 60 -11.53 -5.99 9.03
C LEU A 60 -10.17 -6.70 9.10
N THR A 61 -10.06 -7.83 8.41
CA THR A 61 -8.83 -8.60 8.31
C THR A 61 -8.25 -8.54 6.90
N SER A 62 -6.93 -8.41 6.80
CA SER A 62 -6.18 -8.53 5.56
C SER A 62 -4.80 -9.13 5.86
N ASN A 63 -4.23 -9.82 4.87
CA ASN A 63 -2.94 -10.51 5.00
C ASN A 63 -1.77 -9.65 4.54
N GLN A 64 -1.98 -8.77 3.55
CA GLN A 64 -0.95 -7.98 2.87
C GLN A 64 -1.32 -6.49 2.73
N ILE A 65 -2.51 -6.07 3.15
CA ILE A 65 -2.88 -4.66 3.30
C ILE A 65 -2.91 -4.36 4.81
N ASP A 66 -2.01 -3.50 5.25
CA ASP A 66 -1.90 -3.15 6.67
C ASP A 66 -3.04 -2.21 7.05
N LEU A 67 -3.94 -2.69 7.90
CA LEU A 67 -5.06 -1.92 8.44
C LEU A 67 -4.72 -1.36 9.83
N PRO A 68 -5.50 -0.38 10.33
CA PRO A 68 -5.39 0.08 11.70
C PRO A 68 -5.65 -1.06 12.69
N ASN A 69 -4.86 -1.19 13.76
CA ASN A 69 -5.10 -2.15 14.83
C ASN A 69 -5.95 -1.53 15.94
N ASP A 70 -5.47 -0.43 16.54
CA ASP A 70 -6.16 0.28 17.60
C ASP A 70 -6.24 1.78 17.30
N LEU A 71 -7.31 2.41 17.77
CA LEU A 71 -7.46 3.86 17.71
C LEU A 71 -6.67 4.53 18.84
N ILE A 72 -6.10 5.69 18.55
CA ILE A 72 -5.34 6.52 19.46
C ILE A 72 -6.16 7.78 19.75
N PHE A 73 -6.35 8.06 21.04
CA PHE A 73 -7.00 9.28 21.53
C PHE A 73 -6.04 10.10 22.37
N ASP A 74 -6.19 11.42 22.38
CA ASP A 74 -5.47 12.29 23.30
C ASP A 74 -6.05 12.21 24.73
N ASN A 75 -5.51 13.01 25.67
CA ASN A 75 -5.99 13.05 27.05
C ASN A 75 -7.38 13.70 27.22
N HIS A 76 -7.89 14.34 26.18
CA HIS A 76 -9.23 14.95 26.15
C HIS A 76 -10.26 14.03 25.51
N GLY A 77 -9.84 12.85 25.02
CA GLY A 77 -10.70 11.89 24.34
C GLY A 77 -10.89 12.17 22.86
N ASN A 78 -10.13 13.10 22.26
CA ASN A 78 -10.20 13.36 20.83
C ASN A 78 -9.40 12.31 20.07
N TYR A 79 -9.94 11.84 18.95
CA TYR A 79 -9.24 10.95 18.04
C TYR A 79 -8.03 11.65 17.40
N VAL A 80 -6.86 11.02 17.41
CA VAL A 80 -5.62 11.59 16.85
C VAL A 80 -4.88 10.66 15.91
N GLY A 81 -5.28 9.39 15.78
CA GLY A 81 -4.58 8.44 14.92
C GLY A 81 -4.81 6.99 15.27
N TYR A 82 -3.94 6.11 14.78
CA TYR A 82 -4.08 4.67 14.98
C TYR A 82 -2.73 3.97 15.14
N THR A 83 -2.77 2.75 15.67
CA THR A 83 -1.63 1.84 15.74
C THR A 83 -1.61 0.88 14.55
N THR A 84 -0.42 0.42 14.17
CA THR A 84 -0.26 -0.66 13.20
C THR A 84 1.03 -1.45 13.48
N THR A 85 1.19 -2.58 12.81
CA THR A 85 2.33 -3.48 12.99
C THR A 85 3.53 -2.96 12.18
N PRO A 86 4.75 -2.90 12.76
CA PRO A 86 5.93 -2.52 12.00
C PRO A 86 6.33 -3.59 11.00
N ILE A 87 6.28 -3.25 9.73
CA ILE A 87 7.07 -3.91 8.68
C ILE A 87 8.53 -3.48 8.89
N THR A 88 9.30 -4.33 9.55
CA THR A 88 10.62 -3.96 10.13
C THR A 88 11.67 -3.61 9.06
N ARG A 89 12.30 -2.44 9.20
CA ARG A 89 13.37 -1.94 8.31
C ARG A 89 14.74 -2.56 8.60
N LYS A 90 14.88 -3.89 8.58
CA LYS A 90 16.17 -4.53 8.90
C LYS A 90 17.19 -4.54 7.75
N THR A 91 16.79 -4.25 6.52
CA THR A 91 17.73 -4.18 5.39
C THR A 91 17.56 -2.88 4.62
N SER A 92 18.69 -2.37 4.11
CA SER A 92 18.75 -1.21 3.21
C SER A 92 17.72 -1.38 2.10
N GLN A 93 16.70 -0.54 2.15
CA GLN A 93 15.54 -0.59 1.27
C GLN A 93 15.94 -0.69 -0.21
N GLN A 94 15.58 -1.77 -0.88
CA GLN A 94 15.13 -1.66 -2.26
C GLN A 94 13.70 -1.13 -2.21
N LYS A 95 13.62 0.19 -1.99
CA LYS A 95 12.38 0.95 -2.08
C LYS A 95 11.76 0.64 -3.45
N TYR A 96 10.65 -0.10 -3.43
CA TYR A 96 9.77 -0.34 -4.59
C TYR A 96 10.43 -1.10 -5.76
N ARG A 97 11.49 -1.88 -5.48
CA ARG A 97 12.23 -2.64 -6.49
C ARG A 97 12.39 -4.10 -6.10
N GLY A 98 12.58 -4.95 -7.09
CA GLY A 98 12.88 -6.37 -6.94
C GLY A 98 11.67 -7.28 -6.97
N ILE A 99 10.46 -6.78 -7.27
CA ILE A 99 9.30 -7.66 -7.48
C ILE A 99 9.53 -8.59 -8.68
N THR A 100 10.28 -8.12 -9.69
CA THR A 100 10.75 -8.89 -10.85
C THR A 100 11.80 -9.93 -10.51
N LEU A 101 12.44 -9.83 -9.35
CA LEU A 101 13.49 -10.73 -8.91
C LEU A 101 12.95 -11.83 -8.00
N LEU A 102 11.69 -11.72 -7.56
CA LEU A 102 11.02 -12.77 -6.82
C LEU A 102 10.88 -14.02 -7.71
N PRO A 103 11.06 -15.22 -7.14
CA PRO A 103 10.63 -16.44 -7.80
C PRO A 103 9.18 -16.34 -8.25
N LYS A 104 8.87 -16.86 -9.44
CA LYS A 104 7.54 -16.78 -10.07
C LYS A 104 6.42 -17.17 -9.10
N ASP A 105 6.54 -18.31 -8.44
CA ASP A 105 5.50 -18.83 -7.54
C ASP A 105 5.27 -17.90 -6.34
N ILE A 106 6.34 -17.26 -5.84
CA ILE A 106 6.24 -16.31 -4.75
C ILE A 106 5.56 -15.01 -5.21
N LEU A 107 5.93 -14.49 -6.38
CA LEU A 107 5.25 -13.33 -6.95
C LEU A 107 3.76 -13.61 -7.17
N MET A 108 3.41 -14.74 -7.77
CA MET A 108 2.02 -15.12 -8.03
C MET A 108 1.21 -15.24 -6.74
N ASN A 109 1.74 -15.96 -5.74
CA ASN A 109 1.08 -16.08 -4.45
C ASN A 109 0.86 -14.71 -3.78
N ASN A 110 1.83 -13.78 -3.89
CA ASN A 110 1.65 -12.42 -3.37
C ASN A 110 0.52 -11.66 -4.09
N LEU A 111 0.44 -11.77 -5.42
CA LEU A 111 -0.60 -11.10 -6.21
C LEU A 111 -1.99 -11.67 -5.90
N GLU A 112 -2.11 -12.98 -5.76
CA GLU A 112 -3.35 -13.66 -5.37
C GLU A 112 -3.85 -13.21 -4.00
N ILE A 113 -2.95 -13.15 -3.01
CA ILE A 113 -3.29 -12.68 -1.66
C ILE A 113 -3.74 -11.22 -1.69
N LEU A 114 -3.04 -10.33 -2.41
CA LEU A 114 -3.45 -8.93 -2.54
C LEU A 114 -4.81 -8.79 -3.22
N LEU A 115 -5.07 -9.52 -4.30
CA LEU A 115 -6.36 -9.50 -4.97
C LEU A 115 -7.48 -9.99 -4.05
N LYS A 116 -7.24 -11.03 -3.25
CA LYS A 116 -8.19 -11.51 -2.25
C LYS A 116 -8.46 -10.46 -1.18
N ASP A 117 -7.43 -9.78 -0.69
CA ASP A 117 -7.57 -8.72 0.30
C ASP A 117 -8.31 -7.49 -0.27
N ILE A 118 -8.02 -7.08 -1.50
CA ILE A 118 -8.73 -6.00 -2.22
C ILE A 118 -10.20 -6.37 -2.39
N LYS A 119 -10.49 -7.60 -2.80
CA LYS A 119 -11.86 -8.10 -2.93
C LYS A 119 -12.59 -8.07 -1.58
N ASN A 120 -11.94 -8.55 -0.51
CA ASN A 120 -12.50 -8.51 0.83
C ASN A 120 -12.87 -7.07 1.26
N LEU A 121 -11.96 -6.12 1.04
CA LEU A 121 -12.22 -4.71 1.35
C LEU A 121 -13.33 -4.11 0.48
N THR A 122 -13.37 -4.44 -0.82
CA THR A 122 -14.43 -4.01 -1.75
C THR A 122 -15.79 -4.58 -1.34
N ASP A 123 -15.85 -5.85 -0.94
CA ASP A 123 -17.07 -6.49 -0.45
C ASP A 123 -17.59 -5.86 0.85
N ASN A 124 -16.70 -5.24 1.63
CA ASN A 124 -17.00 -4.42 2.80
C ASN A 124 -17.14 -2.92 2.48
N PHE A 125 -17.42 -2.57 1.21
CA PHE A 125 -17.68 -1.19 0.77
C PHE A 125 -16.54 -0.21 1.08
N ILE A 126 -15.30 -0.68 1.03
CA ILE A 126 -14.10 0.15 1.17
C ILE A 126 -13.56 0.53 -0.21
N LEU A 127 -13.32 1.81 -0.42
CA LEU A 127 -12.50 2.30 -1.52
C LEU A 127 -11.06 2.54 -1.05
N LEU A 128 -10.11 1.87 -1.71
CA LEU A 128 -8.68 1.90 -1.44
C LEU A 128 -7.99 3.03 -2.21
N ASN A 129 -8.25 4.27 -1.83
CA ASN A 129 -7.50 5.39 -2.42
C ASN A 129 -6.04 5.38 -1.98
N ASP A 130 -5.15 5.88 -2.83
CA ASP A 130 -3.71 6.05 -2.57
C ASP A 130 -2.93 4.74 -2.46
N VAL A 131 -3.36 3.70 -3.20
CA VAL A 131 -2.55 2.50 -3.43
C VAL A 131 -1.48 2.82 -4.48
N THR A 132 -0.37 3.38 -4.02
CA THR A 132 0.75 3.83 -4.86
C THR A 132 2.07 3.23 -4.42
N ILE A 133 3.12 3.40 -5.23
CA ILE A 133 4.48 2.93 -4.89
C ILE A 133 4.99 3.49 -3.56
N LEU A 134 4.54 4.69 -3.14
CA LEU A 134 4.96 5.31 -1.89
C LEU A 134 4.42 4.56 -0.67
N ASN A 135 3.27 3.91 -0.84
CA ASN A 135 2.57 3.13 0.16
C ASN A 135 2.77 1.62 -0.05
N PHE A 136 3.84 1.22 -0.76
CA PHE A 136 4.20 -0.16 -1.01
C PHE A 136 5.53 -0.54 -0.34
N ILE A 137 5.57 -1.73 0.26
CA ILE A 137 6.79 -2.31 0.82
C ILE A 137 6.93 -3.77 0.39
N LEU A 138 8.10 -4.14 -0.12
CA LEU A 138 8.52 -5.54 -0.27
C LEU A 138 9.43 -5.90 0.90
N GLN A 139 9.02 -6.83 1.76
CA GLN A 139 9.82 -7.32 2.89
C GLN A 139 9.80 -8.84 2.93
N ASN A 140 10.97 -9.48 3.01
CA ASN A 140 11.10 -10.94 3.10
C ASN A 140 10.24 -11.65 2.04
N GLU A 141 10.32 -11.18 0.80
CA GLU A 141 9.56 -11.69 -0.35
C GLU A 141 8.02 -11.52 -0.25
N LYS A 142 7.53 -10.80 0.76
CA LYS A 142 6.12 -10.46 0.94
C LYS A 142 5.84 -9.01 0.54
N MET A 143 4.81 -8.83 -0.27
CA MET A 143 4.31 -7.55 -0.77
C MET A 143 3.29 -6.97 0.20
N HIS A 144 3.52 -5.75 0.66
CA HIS A 144 2.63 -5.06 1.59
C HIS A 144 2.16 -3.72 1.01
N ILE A 145 0.87 -3.43 1.18
CA ILE A 145 0.30 -2.10 0.99
C ILE A 145 0.08 -1.52 2.39
N ILE A 146 0.60 -0.33 2.62
CA ILE A 146 0.53 0.36 3.91
C ILE A 146 -0.23 1.67 3.79
N ASP A 147 -0.40 2.34 4.93
CA ASP A 147 -1.00 3.66 5.03
C ASP A 147 -2.43 3.76 4.44
N PRO A 148 -3.42 3.15 5.11
CA PRO A 148 -4.83 3.23 4.72
C PRO A 148 -5.46 4.61 4.99
N GLY A 149 -4.66 5.67 5.21
CA GLY A 149 -5.16 6.98 5.66
C GLY A 149 -6.16 7.66 4.74
N ARG A 150 -6.23 7.24 3.46
CA ARG A 150 -7.16 7.77 2.46
C ARG A 150 -8.27 6.79 2.07
N TYR A 151 -8.31 5.63 2.70
CA TYR A 151 -9.36 4.65 2.45
C TYR A 151 -10.67 5.18 3.01
N ARG A 152 -11.79 4.89 2.32
CA ARG A 152 -13.10 5.43 2.70
C ARG A 152 -14.19 4.38 2.58
N ILE A 153 -15.23 4.55 3.38
CA ILE A 153 -16.46 3.78 3.26
C ILE A 153 -17.32 4.44 2.18
N VAL A 154 -17.79 3.66 1.22
CA VAL A 154 -18.63 4.09 0.09
C VAL A 154 -20.02 3.47 0.18
N SER A 155 -20.99 4.02 -0.56
CA SER A 155 -22.37 3.51 -0.59
C SER A 155 -22.54 2.30 -1.51
N GLU A 156 -21.66 2.13 -2.48
CA GLU A 156 -21.71 1.07 -3.50
C GLU A 156 -20.33 0.45 -3.66
N LYS A 157 -20.26 -0.78 -4.20
CA LYS A 157 -18.98 -1.46 -4.40
C LYS A 157 -18.22 -0.84 -5.58
N GLU A 158 -17.07 -0.26 -5.28
CA GLU A 158 -16.18 0.38 -6.27
C GLU A 158 -15.12 -0.61 -6.78
N GLU A 159 -15.55 -1.76 -7.30
CA GLU A 159 -14.64 -2.84 -7.71
C GLU A 159 -13.69 -2.39 -8.83
N GLU A 160 -14.21 -1.70 -9.85
CA GLU A 160 -13.40 -1.23 -10.98
C GLU A 160 -12.33 -0.23 -10.53
N GLU A 161 -12.66 0.70 -9.64
CA GLU A 161 -11.71 1.69 -9.12
C GLU A 161 -10.64 1.03 -8.26
N ASN A 162 -11.01 0.14 -7.33
CA ASN A 162 -10.06 -0.57 -6.48
C ASN A 162 -9.08 -1.45 -7.30
N ILE A 163 -9.60 -2.16 -8.30
CA ILE A 163 -8.77 -2.91 -9.24
C ILE A 163 -7.90 -1.97 -10.10
N GLY A 164 -8.43 -0.82 -10.49
CA GLY A 164 -7.68 0.23 -11.20
C GLY A 164 -6.48 0.75 -10.40
N GLN A 165 -6.67 1.05 -9.11
CA GLN A 165 -5.61 1.47 -8.20
C GLN A 165 -4.52 0.39 -8.08
N PHE A 166 -4.91 -0.88 -7.94
CA PHE A 166 -3.97 -2.00 -7.89
C PHE A 166 -3.18 -2.19 -9.19
N LYS A 167 -3.85 -2.12 -10.34
CA LYS A 167 -3.23 -2.16 -11.67
C LYS A 167 -2.20 -1.04 -11.85
N ASN A 168 -2.52 0.18 -11.40
CA ASN A 168 -1.60 1.32 -11.45
C ASN A 168 -0.36 1.12 -10.58
N LEU A 169 -0.51 0.55 -9.37
CA LEU A 169 0.61 0.18 -8.52
C LEU A 169 1.52 -0.83 -9.24
N LEU A 170 0.96 -1.93 -9.76
CA LEU A 170 1.73 -2.98 -10.43
C LEU A 170 2.50 -2.45 -11.64
N SER A 171 1.82 -1.68 -12.50
CA SER A 171 2.42 -1.02 -13.66
C SER A 171 3.61 -0.12 -13.27
N SER A 172 3.50 0.60 -12.15
CA SER A 172 4.57 1.44 -11.61
C SER A 172 5.75 0.62 -11.09
N LEU A 173 5.50 -0.48 -10.38
CA LEU A 173 6.54 -1.37 -9.87
C LEU A 173 7.31 -2.06 -11.01
N ILE A 174 6.61 -2.57 -12.01
CA ILE A 174 7.21 -3.18 -13.21
C ILE A 174 8.11 -2.17 -13.92
N TYR A 175 7.62 -0.94 -14.11
CA TYR A 175 8.40 0.12 -14.74
C TYR A 175 9.71 0.43 -13.97
N LEU A 176 9.64 0.55 -12.65
CA LEU A 176 10.83 0.82 -11.84
C LEU A 176 11.86 -0.31 -11.94
N ASP A 177 11.41 -1.55 -11.92
CA ASP A 177 12.28 -2.72 -12.08
C ASP A 177 12.90 -2.82 -13.48
N LEU A 178 12.18 -2.41 -14.53
CA LEU A 178 12.71 -2.38 -15.90
C LEU A 178 13.66 -1.19 -16.14
N LYS A 179 13.45 -0.07 -15.44
CA LYS A 179 14.26 1.14 -15.58
C LYS A 179 15.61 1.05 -14.87
N TYR A 180 15.65 0.41 -13.69
CA TYR A 180 16.80 0.52 -12.80
C TYR A 180 17.63 -0.75 -12.63
N ASP A 181 17.19 -1.91 -13.12
CA ASP A 181 18.00 -3.14 -13.07
C ASP A 181 18.85 -3.34 -14.33
N LYS A 182 20.05 -3.90 -14.11
CA LYS A 182 21.04 -4.23 -15.13
C LYS A 182 20.74 -5.52 -15.91
N VAL A 183 19.59 -6.15 -15.66
CA VAL A 183 19.19 -7.41 -16.32
C VAL A 183 18.65 -7.09 -17.71
N ASP A 184 18.88 -8.00 -18.66
CA ASP A 184 18.33 -7.91 -20.01
C ASP A 184 16.80 -7.72 -19.99
N LYS A 185 16.36 -6.55 -20.49
CA LYS A 185 14.96 -6.13 -20.52
C LYS A 185 14.08 -7.15 -21.26
N ILE A 186 14.62 -7.80 -22.30
CA ILE A 186 13.88 -8.78 -23.10
C ILE A 186 13.56 -10.00 -22.25
N LYS A 187 14.53 -10.50 -21.47
CA LYS A 187 14.35 -11.65 -20.58
C LYS A 187 13.35 -11.36 -19.46
N LYS A 188 13.34 -10.13 -18.92
CA LYS A 188 12.34 -9.70 -17.93
C LYS A 188 10.92 -9.65 -18.52
N ILE A 189 10.75 -9.07 -19.70
CA ILE A 189 9.45 -9.01 -20.40
C ILE A 189 8.93 -10.43 -20.70
N GLN A 190 9.79 -11.33 -21.18
CA GLN A 190 9.43 -12.72 -21.44
C GLN A 190 9.02 -13.46 -20.15
N THR A 191 9.73 -13.21 -19.05
CA THR A 191 9.40 -13.78 -17.74
C THR A 191 8.01 -13.33 -17.30
N PHE A 192 7.69 -12.04 -17.42
CA PHE A 192 6.33 -11.55 -17.11
C PHE A 192 5.25 -12.12 -18.00
N ARG A 193 5.46 -12.15 -19.33
CA ARG A 193 4.50 -12.77 -20.25
C ARG A 193 4.26 -14.25 -19.88
N SER A 194 5.30 -14.98 -19.46
CA SER A 194 5.17 -16.37 -18.99
C SER A 194 4.49 -16.50 -17.62
N ILE A 195 4.65 -15.52 -16.74
CA ILE A 195 3.99 -15.49 -15.43
C ILE A 195 2.48 -15.23 -15.61
N PHE A 196 2.13 -14.33 -16.51
CA PHE A 196 0.75 -13.89 -16.70
C PHE A 196 -0.04 -14.79 -17.67
N ASN A 197 0.57 -15.45 -18.66
CA ASN A 197 -0.17 -16.36 -19.54
C ASN A 197 -0.75 -17.62 -18.86
N GLU A 198 -0.35 -17.95 -17.63
CA GLU A 198 -0.91 -19.07 -16.86
C GLU A 198 -2.11 -18.62 -16.02
N GLN A 199 -3.32 -18.76 -16.58
CA GLN A 199 -4.70 -18.92 -16.03
C GLN A 199 -5.13 -18.46 -14.60
N LEU A 200 -4.32 -17.78 -13.80
CA LEU A 200 -4.63 -17.44 -12.40
C LEU A 200 -5.16 -16.02 -12.20
N LEU A 201 -5.03 -15.16 -13.20
CA LEU A 201 -5.56 -13.80 -13.17
C LEU A 201 -6.80 -13.70 -14.05
N SER A 202 -7.76 -12.86 -13.66
CA SER A 202 -8.91 -12.57 -14.52
C SER A 202 -8.42 -12.15 -15.90
N SER A 203 -9.17 -12.48 -16.95
CA SER A 203 -8.87 -12.06 -18.33
C SER A 203 -8.56 -10.56 -18.41
N SER A 204 -9.24 -9.74 -17.60
CA SER A 204 -9.05 -8.29 -17.50
C SER A 204 -7.72 -7.83 -16.89
N LEU A 205 -7.05 -8.66 -16.06
CA LEU A 205 -5.72 -8.38 -15.52
C LEU A 205 -4.64 -8.83 -16.51
N LEU A 206 -4.86 -9.95 -17.20
CA LEU A 206 -3.98 -10.44 -18.26
C LEU A 206 -3.91 -9.47 -19.44
N GLU A 207 -5.06 -9.03 -19.95
CA GLU A 207 -5.14 -8.02 -21.01
C GLU A 207 -4.47 -6.70 -20.60
N PHE A 208 -4.59 -6.31 -19.33
CA PHE A 208 -3.89 -5.13 -18.81
C PHE A 208 -2.37 -5.31 -18.87
N PHE A 209 -1.85 -6.45 -18.39
CA PHE A 209 -0.41 -6.70 -18.41
C PHE A 209 0.15 -6.83 -19.82
N ASP A 210 -0.52 -7.52 -20.73
CA ASP A 210 -0.07 -7.62 -22.12
C ASP A 210 -0.01 -6.25 -22.78
N LYS A 211 -1.03 -5.41 -22.58
CA LYS A 211 -1.06 -4.03 -23.09
C LYS A 211 0.05 -3.16 -22.49
N GLU A 212 0.28 -3.24 -21.18
CA GLU A 212 1.38 -2.49 -20.54
C GLU A 212 2.73 -3.00 -21.06
N LEU A 213 2.95 -4.33 -21.11
CA LEU A 213 4.17 -4.99 -21.60
C LEU A 213 4.51 -4.63 -23.04
N ASP A 214 3.51 -4.52 -23.92
CA ASP A 214 3.69 -4.09 -25.31
C ASP A 214 4.18 -2.64 -25.42
N GLY A 215 3.75 -1.77 -24.50
CA GLY A 215 4.22 -0.38 -24.39
C GLY A 215 5.71 -0.26 -24.00
N TYR A 216 6.31 -1.26 -23.35
CA TYR A 216 7.73 -1.23 -22.98
C TYR A 216 8.68 -1.58 -24.12
N ASN A 217 8.19 -2.01 -25.29
CA ASN A 217 9.01 -1.99 -26.51
C ASN A 217 9.46 -0.55 -26.85
N ASN A 218 8.77 0.48 -26.34
CA ASN A 218 9.12 1.89 -26.44
C ASN A 218 9.17 2.60 -25.05
N VAL A 219 10.13 2.19 -24.22
CA VAL A 219 10.34 2.67 -22.83
C VAL A 219 10.31 4.20 -22.66
N SER A 220 10.72 4.97 -23.67
CA SER A 220 10.80 6.44 -23.62
C SER A 220 9.41 7.12 -23.61
N GLU A 221 8.46 6.55 -24.34
CA GLU A 221 7.09 7.06 -24.44
C GLU A 221 6.28 6.70 -23.18
N TYR A 222 6.40 5.44 -22.76
CA TYR A 222 5.82 4.94 -21.51
C TYR A 222 6.28 5.72 -20.26
N ALA A 223 7.57 6.07 -20.19
CA ALA A 223 8.13 6.86 -19.10
C ALA A 223 7.49 8.26 -18.99
N LYS A 224 7.11 8.89 -20.12
CA LYS A 224 6.52 10.23 -20.14
C LYS A 224 5.11 10.25 -19.56
N GLU A 225 4.32 9.22 -19.82
CA GLU A 225 2.95 9.10 -19.28
C GLU A 225 2.95 8.87 -17.77
N ARG A 226 3.91 8.09 -17.26
CA ARG A 226 3.94 7.65 -15.86
C ARG A 226 4.68 8.58 -14.89
N ILE A 227 5.43 9.59 -15.38
CA ILE A 227 6.09 10.61 -14.53
C ILE A 227 5.10 11.32 -13.59
N ARG A 228 3.81 11.41 -13.95
CA ARG A 228 2.77 12.01 -13.10
C ARG A 228 2.51 11.25 -11.80
N TYR A 229 2.85 9.95 -11.72
CA TYR A 229 2.58 9.10 -10.56
C TYR A 229 3.80 8.92 -9.64
N ILE A 230 4.96 9.48 -10.01
CA ILE A 230 6.23 9.34 -9.29
C ILE A 230 6.60 10.64 -8.53
N LYS A 231 5.93 11.76 -8.83
CA LYS A 231 6.10 13.04 -8.16
C LYS A 231 5.12 13.19 -7.01
#